data_AF-A0A432XDN2-F1
#
_entry.id   AF-A0A432XDN2-F1
#
_cell.length_a   1.000
_cell.length_b   1.000
_cell.length_c   1.000
_cell.angle_alpha   90.00
_cell.angle_beta   90.00
_cell.angle_gamma   90.00
#
_symmetry.space_group_name_H-M   'P 1'
#
loop_
_entity.id
_entity.type
_entity.pdbx_description
1 polymer ?
#
loop_
_entity_poly.entity_id
_entity_poly.type
_entity_poly.pdbx_seq_one_letter_code
_entity_poly.pdbx_strand_id
1 'polypeptide(L)'
;MYVMAEQDLIGIAYLLGYFIFGFLLLVAVQAIHNKLSGVSRHLLNSASLFGFIWVVLMMCAGMIALVGMNTMIAMYAKDPQAAAILFYSYTMVVNALGGGIELVGGMWVLLLSIVGLRSPIFSRSLCVVGLFVGVFGALTVFPSLPFMKEAFGLTQIVWFVWVGTVLCRNKEINYE
;
A
#
# COMPACT_ATOMS: atom_id res chain seq x y z
N MET A 1 26.17 -11.34 2.19
CA MET A 1 26.31 -12.36 3.25
C MET A 1 25.02 -12.56 4.06
N TYR A 2 24.31 -11.51 4.51
CA TYR A 2 23.01 -11.67 5.19
C TYR A 2 21.86 -12.13 4.28
N VAL A 3 21.66 -11.48 3.13
CA VAL A 3 20.55 -11.79 2.20
C VAL A 3 20.57 -13.25 1.70
N MET A 4 21.76 -13.83 1.56
CA MET A 4 21.91 -15.24 1.16
C MET A 4 21.61 -16.21 2.31
N ALA A 5 21.93 -15.82 3.55
CA ALA A 5 21.65 -16.64 4.72
C ALA A 5 20.15 -16.64 5.07
N GLU A 6 19.48 -15.51 4.82
CA GLU A 6 18.07 -15.28 5.18
C GLU A 6 17.14 -15.20 3.95
N GLN A 7 17.53 -15.83 2.83
CA GLN A 7 16.82 -15.72 1.56
C GLN A 7 15.33 -16.10 1.68
N ASP A 8 15.03 -17.20 2.38
CA ASP A 8 13.66 -17.68 2.56
C ASP A 8 12.83 -16.71 3.41
N LEU A 9 13.41 -16.20 4.50
CA LEU A 9 12.75 -15.23 5.37
C LEU A 9 12.43 -13.93 4.62
N ILE A 10 13.39 -13.42 3.84
CA ILE A 10 13.21 -12.21 3.02
C ILE A 10 12.19 -12.47 1.91
N GLY A 11 12.21 -13.66 1.29
CA GLY A 11 11.23 -14.08 0.30
C GLY A 11 9.80 -14.10 0.87
N ILE A 12 9.62 -14.65 2.07
CA ILE A 12 8.33 -14.64 2.79
C ILE A 12 7.90 -13.20 3.10
N ALA A 13 8.82 -12.34 3.53
CA ALA A 13 8.53 -10.94 3.81
C ALA A 13 8.03 -10.21 2.55
N TYR A 14 8.64 -10.44 1.38
CA TYR A 14 8.15 -9.89 0.11
C TYR A 14 6.80 -10.47 -0.30
N LEU A 15 6.58 -11.77 -0.10
CA LEU A 15 5.29 -12.39 -0.42
C LEU A 15 4.15 -11.80 0.42
N LEU A 16 4.38 -11.66 1.73
CA LEU A 16 3.39 -11.07 2.64
C LEU A 16 3.18 -9.58 2.35
N GLY A 17 4.28 -8.82 2.26
CA GLY A 17 4.24 -7.36 2.13
C GLY A 17 3.76 -6.84 0.79
N TYR A 18 3.90 -7.61 -0.30
CA TYR A 18 3.51 -7.17 -1.63
C TYR A 18 2.33 -7.94 -2.21
N PHE A 19 2.34 -9.28 -2.20
CA PHE A 19 1.30 -10.07 -2.86
C PHE A 19 0.07 -10.27 -2.00
N ILE A 20 0.24 -10.75 -0.77
CA ILE A 20 -0.89 -10.94 0.15
C ILE A 20 -1.50 -9.58 0.48
N PHE A 21 -0.66 -8.59 0.81
CA PHE A 21 -1.11 -7.21 0.96
C PHE A 21 -1.83 -6.68 -0.28
N GLY A 22 -1.26 -6.82 -1.47
CA GLY A 22 -1.87 -6.34 -2.72
C GLY A 22 -3.23 -7.00 -3.01
N PHE A 23 -3.37 -8.30 -2.76
CA PHE A 23 -4.65 -9.00 -2.91
C PHE A 23 -5.69 -8.53 -1.89
N LEU A 24 -5.32 -8.40 -0.62
CA LEU A 24 -6.22 -7.90 0.42
C LEU A 24 -6.61 -6.43 0.15
N LEU A 25 -5.67 -5.62 -0.35
CA LEU A 25 -5.91 -4.25 -0.77
C LEU A 25 -6.92 -4.20 -1.92
N LEU A 26 -6.80 -5.08 -2.91
CA LEU A 26 -7.77 -5.19 -4.01
C LEU A 26 -9.20 -5.40 -3.48
N VAL A 27 -9.36 -6.34 -2.55
CA VAL A 27 -10.64 -6.61 -1.90
C VAL A 27 -11.13 -5.39 -1.11
N ALA A 28 -10.24 -4.73 -0.36
CA ALA A 28 -10.59 -3.54 0.42
C ALA A 28 -11.05 -2.38 -0.46
N VAL A 29 -10.38 -2.11 -1.58
CA VAL A 29 -10.76 -1.06 -2.54
C VAL A 29 -12.16 -1.33 -3.08
N GLN A 30 -12.46 -2.56 -3.51
CA GLN A 30 -13.79 -2.94 -4.02
C GLN A 30 -14.87 -2.84 -2.93
N ALA A 31 -14.61 -3.37 -1.74
CA ALA A 31 -15.56 -3.35 -0.63
C ALA A 31 -15.93 -1.93 -0.21
N ILE A 32 -14.94 -1.04 -0.09
CA ILE A 32 -15.15 0.36 0.29
C ILE A 32 -15.89 1.11 -0.84
N HIS A 33 -15.50 0.89 -2.09
CA HIS A 33 -16.18 1.50 -3.24
C HIS A 33 -17.68 1.16 -3.23
N ASN A 34 -18.01 -0.13 -3.10
CA ASN A 34 -19.39 -0.59 -3.09
C ASN A 34 -20.18 0.03 -1.94
N LYS A 35 -19.61 0.09 -0.73
CA LYS A 35 -20.28 0.70 0.43
C LYS A 35 -20.48 2.21 0.27
N LEU A 36 -19.56 2.94 -0.34
CA LEU A 36 -19.65 4.41 -0.48
C LEU A 36 -20.31 4.89 -1.78
N SER A 37 -20.74 3.97 -2.65
CA SER A 37 -21.26 4.25 -4.00
C SER A 37 -22.42 5.25 -4.06
N GLY A 38 -23.19 5.39 -2.97
CA GLY A 38 -24.32 6.32 -2.86
C GLY A 38 -23.97 7.79 -2.55
N VAL A 39 -22.70 8.15 -2.32
CA VAL A 39 -22.34 9.48 -1.79
C VAL A 39 -21.86 10.47 -2.85
N SER A 40 -20.76 10.19 -3.55
CA SER A 40 -20.17 11.11 -4.54
C SER A 40 -19.45 10.32 -5.62
N ARG A 41 -20.05 10.25 -6.82
CA ARG A 41 -19.58 9.35 -7.89
C ARG A 41 -18.19 9.72 -8.42
N HIS A 42 -17.91 11.01 -8.66
CA HIS A 42 -16.61 11.41 -9.21
C HIS A 42 -15.44 11.22 -8.23
N LEU A 43 -15.57 11.73 -7.01
CA LEU A 43 -14.49 11.67 -6.02
C LEU A 43 -14.22 10.23 -5.56
N LEU A 44 -15.26 9.42 -5.40
CA LEU A 44 -15.11 8.00 -5.07
C LEU A 44 -14.47 7.20 -6.19
N ASN A 45 -14.81 7.49 -7.46
CA ASN A 45 -14.17 6.85 -8.61
C ASN A 45 -12.67 7.19 -8.65
N SER A 46 -12.31 8.46 -8.44
CA SER A 46 -10.90 8.89 -8.35
C SER A 46 -10.17 8.19 -7.20
N ALA A 47 -10.77 8.15 -6.00
CA ALA A 47 -10.19 7.44 -4.87
C ALA A 47 -9.94 5.96 -5.22
N SER A 48 -10.94 5.29 -5.79
CA SER A 48 -10.85 3.87 -6.14
C SER A 48 -9.79 3.60 -7.20
N LEU A 49 -9.66 4.50 -8.17
CA LEU A 49 -8.61 4.42 -9.18
C LEU A 49 -7.21 4.47 -8.55
N PHE A 50 -6.95 5.40 -7.62
CA PHE A 50 -5.70 5.41 -6.85
C PHE A 50 -5.49 4.09 -6.11
N GLY A 51 -6.53 3.54 -5.48
CA GLY A 51 -6.47 2.23 -4.82
C GLY A 51 -6.07 1.10 -5.76
N PHE A 52 -6.69 1.00 -6.94
CA PHE A 52 -6.36 -0.03 -7.92
C PHE A 52 -4.96 0.14 -8.53
N ILE A 53 -4.55 1.37 -8.83
CA ILE A 53 -3.17 1.65 -9.26
C ILE A 53 -2.19 1.18 -8.20
N TRP A 54 -2.49 1.44 -6.93
CA TRP A 54 -1.63 1.03 -5.84
C TRP A 54 -1.49 -0.49 -5.73
N VAL A 55 -2.59 -1.24 -5.88
CA VAL A 55 -2.55 -2.71 -5.96
C VAL A 55 -1.54 -3.19 -7.01
N VAL A 56 -1.64 -2.64 -8.23
CA VAL A 56 -0.74 -3.01 -9.34
C VAL A 56 0.70 -2.68 -8.99
N LEU A 57 0.95 -1.48 -8.46
CA LEU A 57 2.29 -1.05 -8.08
C LEU A 57 2.92 -1.93 -7.01
N MET A 58 2.16 -2.32 -5.98
CA MET A 58 2.63 -3.22 -4.92
C MET A 58 2.97 -4.60 -5.48
N MET A 59 2.13 -5.15 -6.36
CA MET A 59 2.42 -6.44 -7.00
C MET A 59 3.67 -6.37 -7.89
N CYS A 60 3.83 -5.30 -8.67
CA CYS A 60 5.02 -5.08 -9.48
C CYS A 60 6.29 -4.96 -8.62
N ALA A 61 6.23 -4.20 -7.51
CA ALA A 61 7.33 -4.07 -6.57
C ALA A 61 7.72 -5.44 -5.98
N GLY A 62 6.75 -6.27 -5.59
CA GLY A 62 7.00 -7.62 -5.08
C GLY A 62 7.64 -8.56 -6.11
N MET A 63 7.15 -8.55 -7.35
CA MET A 63 7.73 -9.35 -8.44
C MET A 63 9.20 -8.95 -8.69
N ILE A 64 9.48 -7.64 -8.76
CA ILE A 64 10.84 -7.14 -8.99
C ILE A 64 11.74 -7.46 -7.79
N ALA A 65 11.24 -7.35 -6.56
CA ALA A 65 12.02 -7.67 -5.36
C ALA A 65 12.43 -9.15 -5.34
N LEU A 66 11.51 -10.07 -5.62
CA LEU A 66 11.80 -11.51 -5.65
C LEU A 66 12.74 -11.90 -6.80
N VAL A 67 12.45 -11.44 -8.01
CA VAL A 67 13.29 -11.74 -9.19
C VAL A 67 14.68 -11.10 -9.03
N GLY A 68 14.73 -9.84 -8.59
CA GLY A 68 15.98 -9.10 -8.37
C GLY A 68 16.85 -9.73 -7.29
N MET A 69 16.26 -10.15 -6.16
CA MET A 69 16.96 -10.86 -5.11
C MET A 69 17.55 -12.20 -5.61
N ASN A 70 16.72 -13.05 -6.23
CA ASN A 70 17.19 -14.34 -6.72
C ASN A 70 18.29 -14.19 -7.78
N THR A 71 18.15 -13.23 -8.69
CA THR A 71 19.16 -12.93 -9.72
C THR A 71 20.46 -12.43 -9.09
N MET A 72 20.37 -11.52 -8.11
CA MET A 72 21.54 -11.00 -7.39
C MET A 72 22.31 -12.11 -6.67
N ILE A 73 21.61 -13.02 -5.98
CA ILE A 73 22.21 -14.16 -5.28
C ILE A 73 22.94 -15.09 -6.27
N ALA A 74 22.30 -15.42 -7.41
CA ALA A 74 22.91 -16.26 -8.44
C ALA A 74 24.15 -15.62 -9.09
N MET A 75 24.19 -14.29 -9.20
CA MET A 75 25.33 -13.55 -9.75
C MET A 75 26.49 -13.42 -8.75
N TYR A 76 26.21 -13.37 -7.45
CA TYR A 76 27.21 -13.06 -6.42
C TYR A 76 28.42 -14.01 -6.43
N ALA A 77 28.21 -15.29 -6.69
CA ALA A 77 29.29 -16.28 -6.74
C ALA A 77 30.26 -16.08 -7.93
N LYS A 78 29.81 -15.39 -8.98
CA LYS A 78 30.60 -15.16 -10.21
C LYS A 78 31.23 -13.78 -10.22
N ASP A 79 30.45 -12.77 -9.83
CA ASP A 79 30.86 -11.37 -9.81
C ASP A 79 30.13 -10.62 -8.69
N PRO A 80 30.78 -10.48 -7.52
CA PRO A 80 30.23 -9.75 -6.38
C PRO A 80 29.95 -8.27 -6.68
N GLN A 81 30.72 -7.64 -7.58
CA GLN A 81 30.55 -6.22 -7.90
C GLN A 81 29.31 -6.01 -8.77
N ALA A 82 29.11 -6.85 -9.79
CA ALA A 82 27.90 -6.82 -10.60
C ALA A 82 26.65 -7.14 -9.76
N ALA A 83 26.73 -8.08 -8.82
CA ALA A 83 25.64 -8.38 -7.89
C ALA A 83 25.28 -7.18 -6.99
N ALA A 84 26.28 -6.43 -6.51
CA ALA A 84 26.05 -5.21 -5.73
C ALA A 84 25.36 -4.12 -6.57
N ILE A 85 25.76 -3.93 -7.82
CA ILE A 85 25.10 -2.99 -8.74
C ILE A 85 23.63 -3.38 -8.92
N LEU A 86 23.36 -4.66 -9.21
CA LEU A 86 21.99 -5.16 -9.35
C LEU A 86 21.18 -4.93 -8.07
N PHE A 87 21.77 -5.14 -6.90
CA PHE A 87 21.13 -4.87 -5.61
C PHE A 87 20.62 -3.43 -5.50
N TYR A 88 21.48 -2.45 -5.79
CA TYR A 88 21.08 -1.04 -5.77
C TYR A 88 20.05 -0.71 -6.86
N SER A 89 20.20 -1.28 -8.06
CA SER A 89 19.27 -1.05 -9.16
C SER A 89 17.86 -1.56 -8.85
N TYR A 90 17.70 -2.82 -8.41
CA TYR A 90 16.37 -3.33 -8.13
C TYR A 90 15.78 -2.66 -6.87
N THR A 91 16.58 -2.37 -5.85
CA THR A 91 16.12 -1.69 -4.63
C THR A 91 15.56 -0.31 -4.95
N MET A 92 16.23 0.45 -5.83
CA MET A 92 15.75 1.75 -6.31
C MET A 92 14.39 1.62 -7.01
N VAL A 93 14.23 0.64 -7.91
CA VAL A 93 12.96 0.43 -8.62
C VAL A 93 11.84 0.00 -7.67
N VAL A 94 12.11 -0.95 -6.77
CA VAL A 94 11.14 -1.40 -5.75
C VAL A 94 10.68 -0.23 -4.88
N ASN A 95 11.62 0.61 -4.42
CA ASN A 95 11.30 1.78 -3.61
C ASN A 95 10.49 2.84 -4.38
N ALA A 96 10.77 3.04 -5.66
CA ALA A 96 10.04 3.98 -6.50
C ALA A 96 8.58 3.54 -6.77
N LEU A 97 8.33 2.23 -6.87
CA LEU A 97 7.00 1.69 -7.16
C LEU A 97 6.07 1.65 -5.94
N GLY A 98 6.61 1.55 -4.73
CA GLY A 98 5.79 1.46 -3.52
C GLY A 98 6.51 0.94 -2.29
N GLY A 99 7.81 0.62 -2.41
CA GLY A 99 8.65 0.30 -1.26
C GLY A 99 9.24 1.53 -0.55
N GLY A 100 9.07 2.74 -1.08
CA GLY A 100 9.74 3.96 -0.60
C GLY A 100 8.85 5.21 -0.69
N ILE A 101 8.15 5.38 -1.81
CA ILE A 101 7.17 6.46 -1.99
C ILE A 101 5.76 5.86 -1.92
N GLU A 102 4.94 6.41 -1.03
CA GLU A 102 3.60 5.93 -0.70
C GLU A 102 2.49 6.85 -1.22
N LEU A 103 2.84 7.78 -2.11
CA LEU A 103 1.94 8.80 -2.65
C LEU A 103 0.59 8.23 -3.11
N VAL A 104 0.63 7.14 -3.89
CA VAL A 104 -0.59 6.55 -4.48
C VAL A 104 -1.52 6.00 -3.39
N GLY A 105 -0.96 5.30 -2.40
CA GLY A 105 -1.70 4.84 -1.24
C GLY A 105 -2.21 5.98 -0.36
N GLY A 106 -1.39 7.01 -0.14
CA GLY A 106 -1.77 8.23 0.57
C GLY A 106 -2.96 8.93 -0.09
N MET A 107 -2.92 9.11 -1.41
CA MET A 107 -4.02 9.72 -2.16
C MET A 107 -5.30 8.90 -2.08
N TRP A 108 -5.20 7.56 -2.14
CA TRP A 108 -6.35 6.68 -1.95
C TRP A 108 -7.02 6.92 -0.60
N VAL A 109 -6.26 6.88 0.50
CA VAL A 109 -6.80 7.08 1.86
C VAL A 109 -7.32 8.52 2.05
N LEU A 110 -6.61 9.52 1.54
CA LEU A 110 -7.00 10.93 1.65
C LEU A 110 -8.35 11.18 0.98
N LEU A 111 -8.50 10.76 -0.28
CA LEU A 111 -9.73 10.96 -1.04
C LEU A 111 -10.88 10.15 -0.46
N LEU A 112 -10.64 8.90 -0.04
CA LEU A 112 -11.63 8.09 0.66
C LEU A 112 -12.13 8.78 1.94
N SER A 113 -11.24 9.40 2.69
CA SER A 113 -11.59 10.09 3.93
C SER A 113 -12.46 11.32 3.66
N ILE A 114 -12.17 12.06 2.59
CA ILE A 114 -13.00 13.20 2.14
C ILE A 114 -14.40 12.71 1.72
N VAL A 115 -14.49 11.60 0.98
CA VAL A 115 -15.79 10.99 0.62
C VAL A 115 -16.52 10.51 1.88
N GLY A 116 -15.80 9.87 2.80
CA GLY A 116 -16.32 9.33 4.05
C GLY A 116 -16.93 10.39 4.97
N LEU A 117 -16.38 11.62 5.00
CA LEU A 117 -16.97 12.74 5.76
C LEU A 117 -18.39 13.11 5.30
N ARG A 118 -18.76 12.75 4.07
CA ARG A 118 -20.10 12.97 3.50
C ARG A 118 -20.99 11.74 3.59
N SER A 119 -20.49 10.64 4.17
CA SER A 119 -21.20 9.37 4.30
C SER A 119 -21.68 9.13 5.73
N PRO A 120 -22.88 8.58 5.95
CA PRO A 120 -23.29 8.10 7.27
C PRO A 120 -22.57 6.79 7.68
N ILE A 121 -21.87 6.12 6.75
CA ILE A 121 -21.23 4.83 6.98
C ILE A 121 -19.95 4.98 7.81
N PHE A 122 -19.19 6.05 7.60
CA PHE A 122 -17.93 6.29 8.31
C PHE A 122 -18.13 7.37 9.39
N SER A 123 -17.56 7.13 10.57
CA SER A 123 -17.55 8.13 11.63
C SER A 123 -16.62 9.28 11.27
N ARG A 124 -16.93 10.50 11.76
CA ARG A 124 -16.05 11.66 11.53
C ARG A 124 -14.63 11.42 12.05
N SER A 125 -14.48 10.76 13.19
CA SER A 125 -13.17 10.43 13.77
C SER A 125 -12.35 9.53 12.85
N LEU A 126 -12.95 8.49 12.26
CA LEU A 126 -12.28 7.61 11.30
C LEU A 126 -11.79 8.41 10.09
N CYS A 127 -12.63 9.29 9.56
CA CYS A 127 -12.26 10.11 8.41
C CYS A 127 -11.15 11.12 8.75
N VAL A 128 -11.16 11.75 9.94
CA VAL A 128 -10.08 12.66 10.36
C VAL A 128 -8.75 11.92 10.48
N VAL A 129 -8.73 10.73 11.08
CA VAL A 129 -7.52 9.89 11.12
C VAL A 129 -7.06 9.54 9.71
N GLY A 130 -7.99 9.16 8.82
CA GLY A 130 -7.66 8.87 7.43
C GLY A 130 -7.13 10.08 6.66
N LEU A 131 -7.57 11.30 6.96
CA LEU A 131 -6.95 12.51 6.38
C LEU A 131 -5.47 12.62 6.77
N PHE A 132 -5.12 12.40 8.05
CA PHE A 132 -3.72 12.41 8.49
C PHE A 132 -2.90 11.31 7.82
N VAL A 133 -3.42 10.08 7.78
CA VAL A 133 -2.77 8.95 7.10
C VAL A 133 -2.50 9.30 5.64
N GLY A 134 -3.52 9.82 4.94
CA GLY A 134 -3.39 10.22 3.54
C GLY A 134 -2.37 11.34 3.31
N VAL A 135 -2.30 12.31 4.23
CA VAL A 135 -1.28 13.37 4.20
C VAL A 135 0.12 12.81 4.39
N PHE A 136 0.34 11.89 5.35
CA PHE A 136 1.64 11.25 5.52
C PHE A 136 2.09 10.52 4.25
N GLY A 137 1.20 9.76 3.63
CA GLY A 137 1.47 9.10 2.36
C GLY A 137 1.80 10.09 1.24
N ALA A 138 1.05 11.19 1.12
CA ALA A 138 1.30 12.21 0.11
C ALA A 138 2.65 12.94 0.31
N LEU A 139 3.08 13.13 1.56
CA LEU A 139 4.34 13.79 1.89
C LEU A 139 5.58 12.91 1.68
N THR A 140 5.42 11.60 1.42
CA THR A 140 6.56 10.70 1.12
C THR A 140 7.34 11.07 -0.14
N VAL A 141 6.77 11.91 -1.02
CA VAL A 141 7.47 12.41 -2.21
C VAL A 141 8.65 13.33 -1.87
N PHE A 142 8.68 13.90 -0.66
CA PHE A 142 9.72 14.82 -0.22
C PHE A 142 10.89 14.06 0.42
N PRO A 143 12.07 14.01 -0.22
CA PRO A 143 13.22 13.27 0.32
C PRO A 143 13.73 13.84 1.66
N SER A 144 13.42 15.10 1.96
CA SER A 144 13.76 15.75 3.23
C SER A 144 12.93 15.27 4.42
N LEU A 145 11.89 14.45 4.20
CA LEU A 145 11.00 13.94 5.23
C LEU A 145 10.96 12.39 5.24
N PRO A 146 12.10 11.71 5.48
CA PRO A 146 12.18 10.25 5.34
C PRO A 146 11.19 9.51 6.25
N PHE A 147 10.93 10.05 7.45
CA PHE A 147 10.03 9.48 8.46
C PHE A 147 8.55 9.43 8.04
N MET A 148 8.16 10.11 6.95
CA MET A 148 6.78 10.10 6.45
C MET A 148 6.35 8.70 6.00
N LYS A 149 7.29 7.89 5.49
CA LYS A 149 7.00 6.53 5.06
C LYS A 149 6.63 5.66 6.25
N GLU A 150 7.42 5.69 7.33
CA GLU A 150 7.12 4.93 8.55
C GLU A 150 5.85 5.45 9.23
N ALA A 151 5.65 6.76 9.25
CA ALA A 151 4.43 7.37 9.78
C ALA A 151 3.19 6.92 9.00
N PHE A 152 3.26 6.90 7.66
CA PHE A 152 2.20 6.36 6.82
C PHE A 152 1.94 4.90 7.14
N GLY A 153 2.96 4.03 7.06
CA GLY A 153 2.79 2.59 7.31
C GLY A 153 2.17 2.28 8.67
N LEU A 154 2.66 2.89 9.75
CA LEU A 154 2.16 2.65 11.10
C LEU A 154 0.71 3.13 11.28
N THR A 155 0.42 4.35 10.85
CA THR A 155 -0.94 4.92 10.99
C THR A 155 -1.94 4.23 10.07
N GLN A 156 -1.48 3.76 8.91
CA GLN A 156 -2.32 3.03 7.97
C GLN A 156 -2.74 1.65 8.51
N ILE A 157 -1.89 0.95 9.25
CA ILE A 157 -2.28 -0.30 9.93
C ILE A 157 -3.46 -0.04 10.87
N VAL A 158 -3.35 0.99 11.71
CA VAL A 158 -4.42 1.40 12.64
C VAL A 158 -5.70 1.76 11.86
N TRP A 159 -5.55 2.52 10.77
CA TRP A 159 -6.66 2.92 9.91
C TRP A 159 -7.35 1.72 9.26
N PHE A 160 -6.61 0.76 8.72
CA PHE A 160 -7.16 -0.46 8.11
C PHE A 160 -7.97 -1.29 9.09
N VAL A 161 -7.44 -1.51 10.30
CA VAL A 161 -8.16 -2.24 11.35
C VAL A 161 -9.47 -1.51 11.66
N TRP A 162 -9.44 -0.19 11.79
CA TRP A 162 -10.63 0.60 12.09
C TRP A 162 -11.65 0.54 10.95
N VAL A 163 -11.25 0.80 9.69
CA VAL A 163 -12.15 0.67 8.53
C VAL A 163 -12.75 -0.74 8.46
N GLY A 164 -11.93 -1.77 8.61
CA GLY A 164 -12.38 -3.17 8.60
C GLY A 164 -13.46 -3.42 9.65
N THR A 165 -13.26 -2.95 10.89
CA THR A 165 -14.27 -3.11 11.95
C THR A 165 -15.58 -2.39 11.63
N VAL A 166 -15.54 -1.23 10.98
CA VAL A 166 -16.75 -0.49 10.56
C VAL A 166 -17.48 -1.23 9.44
N LEU A 167 -16.74 -1.74 8.45
CA LEU A 167 -17.31 -2.50 7.33
C LEU A 167 -17.96 -3.81 7.81
N CYS A 168 -17.37 -4.51 8.78
CA CYS A 168 -17.93 -5.76 9.33
C CYS A 168 -19.15 -5.53 10.23
N ARG A 169 -19.26 -4.38 10.90
CA ARG A 169 -20.40 -4.05 11.78
C ARG A 169 -21.65 -3.63 11.02
N ASN A 170 -21.49 -3.04 9.84
CA ASN A 170 -22.59 -2.67 8.95
C ASN A 170 -23.07 -3.89 8.14
N LYS A 171 -23.71 -4.85 8.82
CA LYS A 171 -24.50 -5.92 8.18
C LYS A 171 -25.54 -5.30 7.24
N GLU A 172 -25.74 -5.99 6.12
CA GLU A 172 -26.56 -5.59 4.97
C GLU A 172 -27.91 -4.97 5.38
N ILE A 173 -28.24 -3.83 4.75
CA ILE A 173 -29.63 -3.49 4.52
C ILE A 173 -30.10 -4.51 3.49
N ASN A 174 -30.93 -5.45 3.92
CA ASN A 174 -31.63 -6.36 3.01
C ASN A 174 -32.42 -5.52 2.01
N TYR A 175 -32.06 -5.60 0.72
CA TYR A 175 -32.99 -5.26 -0.34
C TYR A 175 -33.84 -6.50 -0.56
N GLU A 176 -34.97 -6.56 0.16
CA GLU A 176 -36.13 -7.35 -0.29
C GLU A 176 -36.69 -6.77 -1.59
#